data_AF-A0A5Q4ZBB4-F1
#
_entry.id   AF-A0A5Q4ZBB4-F1
#
_cell.length_a   1.000
_cell.length_b   1.000
_cell.length_c   1.000
_cell.angle_alpha   90.00
_cell.angle_beta   90.00
_cell.angle_gamma   90.00
#
_symmetry.space_group_name_H-M   'P 1'
#
loop_
_entity.id
_entity.type
_entity.pdbx_description
1 polymer ?
#
loop_
_entity_poly.entity_id
_entity_poly.type
_entity_poly.pdbx_seq_one_letter_code
_entity_poly.pdbx_strand_id
1 'polypeptide(L)'
;MFSFSVLKTIQKFAWLLLIPMVALGIDADFPIHNSPDASVMTNMAAGLVFSCIVALLAMMLVDNALFFIDRYLPDDAIFGLVGIVLLTFCLYGVSFFYHQLPPSPFKPVWHLAAGCYAFALFERNALFASLRATAAERAKQCVSD
;
A
#
# COMPACT_ATOMS: atom_id res chain seq x y z
N MET A 1 21.52 5.24 -5.86
CA MET A 1 20.91 4.41 -6.92
C MET A 1 19.90 3.47 -6.29
N PHE A 2 18.60 3.71 -6.51
CA PHE A 2 17.57 2.73 -6.18
C PHE A 2 17.73 1.54 -7.15
N SER A 3 18.26 0.42 -6.65
CA SER A 3 18.56 -0.73 -7.52
C SER A 3 17.27 -1.45 -7.91
N PHE A 4 17.19 -1.91 -9.16
CA PHE A 4 16.09 -2.74 -9.65
C PHE A 4 15.88 -4.00 -8.77
N SER A 5 16.94 -4.46 -8.09
CA SER A 5 16.87 -5.55 -7.12
C SER A 5 16.06 -5.17 -5.87
N VAL A 6 16.17 -3.93 -5.37
CA VAL A 6 15.40 -3.46 -4.21
C VAL A 6 13.92 -3.36 -4.56
N LEU A 7 13.59 -2.88 -5.76
CA LEU A 7 12.21 -2.83 -6.25
C LEU A 7 11.59 -4.24 -6.33
N LYS A 8 12.34 -5.22 -6.88
CA LYS A 8 11.91 -6.63 -6.92
C LYS A 8 11.71 -7.23 -5.53
N THR A 9 12.57 -6.89 -4.57
CA THR A 9 12.42 -7.32 -3.18
C THR A 9 11.17 -6.72 -2.54
N ILE A 10 10.94 -5.41 -2.71
CA ILE A 10 9.74 -4.74 -2.20
C ILE A 10 8.47 -5.35 -2.81
N GLN A 11 8.47 -5.60 -4.12
CA GLN A 11 7.35 -6.28 -4.79
C GLN A 11 7.07 -7.64 -4.16
N LYS A 12 8.10 -8.49 -4.00
CA LYS A 12 7.95 -9.84 -3.44
C LYS A 12 7.42 -9.86 -2.00
N PHE A 13 7.74 -8.83 -1.22
CA PHE A 13 7.35 -8.73 0.19
C PHE A 13 6.26 -7.68 0.43
N ALA A 14 5.62 -7.18 -0.62
CA ALA A 14 4.68 -6.05 -0.55
C ALA A 14 3.57 -6.29 0.48
N TRP A 15 2.91 -7.45 0.42
CA TRP A 15 1.87 -7.85 1.37
C TRP A 15 2.37 -7.97 2.81
N LEU A 16 3.61 -8.45 3.00
CA LEU A 16 4.20 -8.62 4.33
C LEU A 16 4.62 -7.28 4.94
N LEU A 17 5.13 -6.37 4.12
CA LEU A 17 5.69 -5.09 4.56
C LEU A 17 4.66 -3.98 4.66
N LEU A 18 3.50 -4.10 4.01
CA LEU A 18 2.47 -3.07 3.96
C LEU A 18 2.03 -2.58 5.35
N ILE A 19 1.52 -3.47 6.21
CA ILE A 19 1.05 -3.10 7.55
C ILE A 19 2.20 -2.56 8.42
N PRO A 20 3.38 -3.22 8.49
CA PRO A 20 4.54 -2.67 9.20
C PRO A 20 4.96 -1.27 8.73
N MET A 21 4.97 -1.00 7.43
CA MET A 21 5.37 0.30 6.90
C MET A 21 4.34 1.39 7.24
N VAL A 22 3.04 1.08 7.19
CA VAL A 22 2.00 2.01 7.63
C VAL A 22 2.10 2.28 9.13
N ALA A 23 2.32 1.25 9.94
CA ALA A 23 2.50 1.40 11.39
C ALA A 23 3.72 2.28 11.74
N LEU A 24 4.85 2.08 11.05
CA LEU A 24 6.04 2.92 11.21
C LEU A 24 5.80 4.36 10.73
N GLY A 25 4.96 4.57 9.71
CA GLY A 25 4.55 5.89 9.27
C GLY A 25 3.73 6.63 10.33
N ILE A 26 2.77 5.94 10.93
CA ILE A 26 1.95 6.46 12.02
C ILE A 26 2.81 6.82 13.23
N ASP A 27 3.70 5.93 13.64
CA ASP A 27 4.58 6.14 14.79
C ASP A 27 5.55 7.31 14.55
N ALA A 28 6.05 7.46 13.32
CA ALA A 28 6.90 8.57 12.95
C ALA A 28 6.19 9.92 13.03
N ASP A 29 4.89 9.99 12.70
CA ASP A 29 4.09 11.23 12.70
C ASP A 29 3.45 11.54 14.05
N PHE A 30 3.06 10.52 14.80
CA PHE A 30 2.39 10.61 16.08
C PHE A 30 3.13 9.77 17.13
N PRO A 31 4.35 10.19 17.53
CA PRO A 31 5.07 9.49 18.59
C PRO A 31 4.21 9.54 19.85
N ILE A 32 3.80 8.37 20.36
CA ILE A 32 2.91 8.31 21.52
C ILE A 32 3.54 9.04 22.69
N HIS A 33 2.83 10.04 23.20
CA HIS A 33 3.28 10.83 24.35
C HIS A 33 3.42 9.91 25.56
N ASN A 34 4.64 9.85 26.10
CA ASN A 34 4.97 9.05 27.27
C ASN A 34 4.04 9.40 28.42
N SER A 35 3.28 8.42 28.91
CA SER A 35 2.65 8.58 30.21
C SER A 35 3.78 8.70 31.24
N PRO A 36 3.82 9.77 32.05
CA PRO A 36 4.92 10.02 32.99
C PRO A 36 5.02 8.93 34.05
N ASP A 37 3.93 8.20 34.31
CA ASP A 37 3.85 7.14 35.32
C ASP A 37 4.22 5.74 34.76
N ALA A 38 4.39 5.61 33.45
CA ALA A 38 4.67 4.34 32.79
C ALA A 38 6.16 4.16 32.47
N SER A 39 6.64 2.91 32.56
CA SER A 39 8.00 2.58 32.15
C SER A 39 8.21 2.86 30.66
N VAL A 40 9.45 3.17 30.27
CA VAL A 40 9.83 3.39 28.86
C VAL A 40 9.40 2.22 27.98
N MET A 41 9.59 0.97 28.46
CA MET A 41 9.20 -0.21 27.71
C MET A 41 7.68 -0.36 27.55
N THR A 42 6.91 0.03 28.57
CA THR A 42 5.44 0.05 28.51
C THR A 42 4.94 1.08 27.51
N ASN A 43 5.51 2.28 27.52
CA ASN A 43 5.17 3.35 26.56
C ASN A 43 5.53 2.93 25.13
N MET A 44 6.68 2.30 24.90
CA MET A 44 7.08 1.80 23.57
C MET A 44 6.15 0.68 23.08
N ALA A 45 5.78 -0.26 23.95
CA ALA A 45 4.88 -1.36 23.59
C ALA A 45 3.47 -0.84 23.28
N ALA A 46 2.94 0.10 24.07
CA ALA A 46 1.67 0.76 23.81
C ALA A 46 1.70 1.56 22.49
N GLY A 47 2.81 2.27 22.25
CA GLY A 47 3.25 2.84 20.98
C GLY A 47 2.99 1.93 19.79
N LEU A 48 3.72 0.82 19.79
CA LEU A 48 3.70 -0.16 18.72
C LEU A 48 2.31 -0.77 18.53
N VAL A 49 1.63 -1.16 19.61
CA VAL A 49 0.29 -1.78 19.52
C VAL A 49 -0.72 -0.82 18.91
N PHE A 50 -0.75 0.44 19.35
CA PHE A 50 -1.63 1.45 18.79
C PHE A 50 -1.34 1.68 17.31
N SER A 51 -0.07 1.88 16.94
CA SER A 51 0.34 2.07 15.54
C SER A 51 -0.05 0.88 14.65
N CYS A 52 0.07 -0.35 15.14
CA CYS A 52 -0.40 -1.54 14.44
C CYS A 52 -1.93 -1.57 14.26
N ILE A 53 -2.70 -1.24 15.31
CA ILE A 53 -4.17 -1.20 15.24
C ILE A 53 -4.62 -0.12 14.24
N VAL A 54 -4.05 1.08 14.31
CA VAL A 54 -4.38 2.18 13.39
C VAL A 54 -3.97 1.83 11.96
N ALA A 55 -2.83 1.17 11.76
CA ALA A 55 -2.43 0.69 10.43
C ALA A 55 -3.44 -0.30 9.84
N LEU A 56 -3.91 -1.27 10.63
CA LEU A 56 -4.95 -2.21 10.19
C LEU A 56 -6.26 -1.51 9.85
N LEU A 57 -6.70 -0.57 10.68
CA LEU A 57 -7.90 0.23 10.43
C LEU A 57 -7.76 1.06 9.15
N ALA A 58 -6.62 1.72 8.96
CA ALA A 58 -6.33 2.48 7.75
C ALA A 58 -6.40 1.61 6.51
N MET A 59 -5.78 0.42 6.54
CA MET A 59 -5.85 -0.53 5.42
C MET A 59 -7.27 -0.96 5.10
N MET A 60 -8.06 -1.28 6.12
CA MET A 60 -9.46 -1.66 5.95
C MET A 60 -10.29 -0.51 5.36
N LEU A 61 -10.03 0.74 5.77
CA LEU A 61 -10.73 1.92 5.27
C LEU A 61 -10.40 2.20 3.80
N VAL A 62 -9.12 2.08 3.42
CA VAL A 62 -8.67 2.26 2.04
C VAL A 62 -9.22 1.14 1.15
N ASP A 63 -9.20 -0.11 1.60
CA ASP A 63 -9.76 -1.23 0.83
C ASP A 63 -11.30 -1.11 0.67
N ASN A 64 -12.01 -0.64 1.69
CA ASN A 64 -13.44 -0.33 1.58
C ASN A 64 -13.72 0.83 0.63
N ALA A 65 -12.90 1.88 0.67
CA ALA A 65 -13.00 2.99 -0.26
C ALA A 65 -12.74 2.52 -1.70
N LEU A 66 -11.76 1.64 -1.91
CA LEU A 66 -11.50 1.03 -3.21
C LEU A 66 -12.65 0.13 -3.66
N PHE A 67 -13.26 -0.66 -2.77
CA PHE A 67 -14.43 -1.46 -3.12
C PHE A 67 -15.63 -0.58 -3.53
N PHE A 68 -15.83 0.54 -2.83
CA PHE A 68 -16.84 1.52 -3.20
C PHE A 68 -16.54 2.10 -4.58
N ILE A 69 -15.31 2.53 -4.83
CA ILE A 69 -14.86 3.03 -6.13
C ILE A 69 -15.06 1.95 -7.21
N ASP A 70 -14.67 0.71 -6.96
CA ASP A 70 -14.81 -0.43 -7.89
C ASP A 70 -16.26 -0.73 -8.26
N ARG A 71 -17.18 -0.53 -7.32
CA ARG A 71 -18.61 -0.73 -7.55
C ARG A 71 -19.27 0.38 -8.36
N TYR A 72 -18.76 1.61 -8.28
CA TYR A 72 -19.48 2.80 -8.77
C TYR A 72 -18.76 3.55 -9.90
N LEU A 73 -17.50 3.27 -10.17
CA LEU A 73 -16.74 3.85 -11.28
C LEU A 73 -16.51 2.82 -12.41
N PRO A 74 -16.33 3.26 -13.67
CA PRO A 74 -16.01 2.37 -14.79
C PRO A 74 -14.71 1.60 -14.53
N ASP A 75 -14.64 0.33 -14.94
CA ASP A 75 -13.49 -0.57 -14.74
C ASP A 75 -12.13 0.08 -15.10
N ASP A 76 -12.10 0.91 -16.15
CA ASP A 76 -10.88 1.55 -16.65
C ASP A 76 -10.34 2.68 -15.73
N ALA A 77 -11.21 3.30 -14.93
CA ALA A 77 -10.83 4.43 -14.07
C ALA A 77 -9.95 4.01 -12.88
N ILE A 78 -10.08 2.75 -12.45
CA ILE A 78 -9.37 2.18 -11.29
C ILE A 78 -7.94 1.85 -11.66
N PHE A 79 -7.72 1.29 -12.85
CA PHE A 79 -6.38 1.05 -13.38
C PHE A 79 -5.60 2.37 -13.53
N GLY A 80 -6.28 3.44 -13.95
CA GLY A 80 -5.73 4.79 -13.98
C GLY A 80 -5.33 5.29 -12.60
N LEU A 81 -6.21 5.17 -11.60
CA LEU A 81 -5.95 5.63 -10.22
C LEU A 81 -4.79 4.86 -9.57
N VAL A 82 -4.80 3.53 -9.65
CA VAL A 82 -3.73 2.68 -9.10
C VAL A 82 -2.40 2.95 -9.82
N GLY A 83 -2.45 3.14 -11.15
CA GLY A 83 -1.31 3.54 -11.95
C GLY A 83 -0.76 4.92 -11.56
N ILE A 84 -1.62 5.91 -11.28
CA ILE A 84 -1.23 7.25 -10.82
C ILE A 84 -0.62 7.18 -9.42
N VAL A 85 -1.17 6.40 -8.50
CA VAL A 85 -0.61 6.21 -7.15
C VAL A 85 0.75 5.53 -7.21
N LEU A 86 0.91 4.48 -8.03
CA LEU A 86 2.20 3.81 -8.23
C LEU A 86 3.21 4.73 -8.94
N LEU A 87 2.78 5.51 -9.92
CA LEU A 87 3.63 6.48 -10.63
C LEU A 87 4.10 7.58 -9.67
N THR A 88 3.19 8.08 -8.82
CA THR A 88 3.50 9.07 -7.77
C THR A 88 4.51 8.48 -6.78
N PHE A 89 4.29 7.25 -6.33
CA PHE A 89 5.24 6.54 -5.49
C PHE A 89 6.62 6.38 -6.16
N CYS A 90 6.66 5.95 -7.42
CA CYS A 90 7.91 5.79 -8.17
C CYS A 90 8.64 7.13 -8.38
N LEU A 91 7.93 8.20 -8.72
CA LEU A 91 8.51 9.52 -8.97
C LEU A 91 9.04 10.17 -7.68
N TYR A 92 8.27 10.13 -6.58
CA TYR A 92 8.72 10.69 -5.30
C TYR A 92 9.70 9.77 -4.56
N GLY A 93 9.61 8.45 -4.75
CA GLY A 93 10.62 7.51 -4.28
C GLY A 93 11.97 7.78 -4.96
N VAL A 94 11.99 7.96 -6.28
CA VAL A 94 13.19 8.34 -7.04
C VAL A 94 13.70 9.73 -6.63
N SER A 95 12.80 10.70 -6.40
CA SER A 95 13.13 12.03 -5.85
C SER A 95 13.87 11.97 -4.51
N PHE A 96 13.53 11.01 -3.63
CA PHE A 96 14.18 10.89 -2.32
C PHE A 96 15.63 10.40 -2.43
N PHE A 97 15.95 9.62 -3.48
CA PHE A 97 17.29 9.08 -3.73
C PHE A 97 18.13 9.89 -4.72
N TYR A 98 17.49 10.72 -5.54
CA TYR A 98 18.14 11.64 -6.47
C TYR A 98 17.79 13.07 -6.06
N HIS A 99 18.74 13.78 -5.45
CA HIS A 99 18.66 15.12 -4.85
C HIS A 99 18.16 16.28 -5.76
N GLN A 100 17.48 16.02 -6.87
CA GLN A 100 17.10 17.00 -7.90
C GLN A 100 15.60 17.32 -7.96
N LEU A 101 14.76 16.66 -7.15
CA LEU A 101 13.33 16.91 -7.08
C LEU A 101 12.98 17.51 -5.69
N PRO A 102 11.93 18.36 -5.59
CA PRO A 102 11.57 18.99 -4.34
C PRO A 102 11.30 17.92 -3.26
N PRO A 103 11.79 18.12 -2.02
CA PRO A 103 11.61 17.14 -0.96
C PRO A 103 10.12 16.89 -0.78
N SER A 104 9.74 15.61 -0.80
CA SER A 104 8.35 15.24 -0.58
C SER A 104 7.89 15.74 0.80
N PRO A 105 6.65 16.26 0.93
CA PRO A 105 6.09 16.62 2.22
C PRO A 105 5.89 15.41 3.13
N PHE A 106 5.91 14.19 2.56
CA PHE A 106 5.73 12.95 3.30
C PHE A 106 7.09 12.35 3.72
N LYS A 107 7.12 11.73 4.90
CA LYS A 107 8.31 11.01 5.37
C LYS A 107 8.65 9.84 4.44
N PRO A 108 9.92 9.41 4.36
CA PRO A 108 10.34 8.29 3.50
C PRO A 108 9.54 7.00 3.72
N VAL A 109 9.14 6.74 4.98
CA VAL A 109 8.36 5.56 5.37
C VAL A 109 6.97 5.52 4.71
N TRP A 110 6.32 6.68 4.54
CA TRP A 110 5.02 6.77 3.87
C TRP A 110 5.12 6.48 2.38
N HIS A 111 6.24 6.85 1.77
CA HIS A 111 6.51 6.45 0.39
C HIS A 111 6.61 4.94 0.34
N LEU A 112 7.46 4.33 1.15
CA LEU A 112 7.64 2.88 1.14
C LEU A 112 6.32 2.12 1.40
N ALA A 113 5.48 2.61 2.31
CA ALA A 113 4.13 2.11 2.55
C ALA A 113 3.23 2.21 1.29
N ALA A 114 3.20 3.37 0.63
CA ALA A 114 2.46 3.57 -0.61
C ALA A 114 2.95 2.64 -1.73
N GLY A 115 4.25 2.39 -1.82
CA GLY A 115 4.83 1.44 -2.77
C GLY A 115 4.43 0.00 -2.52
N CYS A 116 4.53 -0.46 -1.27
CA CYS A 116 4.04 -1.77 -0.87
C CYS A 116 2.54 -1.92 -1.20
N TYR A 117 1.76 -0.87 -0.94
CA TYR A 117 0.33 -0.90 -1.24
C TYR A 117 0.04 -1.00 -2.73
N ALA A 118 0.72 -0.18 -3.52
CA ALA A 118 0.52 -0.17 -4.96
C ALA A 118 0.91 -1.52 -5.59
N PHE A 119 2.01 -2.16 -5.17
CA PHE A 119 2.35 -3.52 -5.60
C PHE A 119 1.31 -4.57 -5.19
N ALA A 120 0.81 -4.51 -3.95
CA ALA A 120 -0.26 -5.39 -3.48
C ALA A 120 -1.54 -5.25 -4.34
N LEU A 121 -1.90 -4.03 -4.71
CA LEU A 121 -3.03 -3.76 -5.61
C LEU A 121 -2.78 -4.29 -7.04
N PHE A 122 -1.57 -4.15 -7.58
CA PHE A 122 -1.24 -4.72 -8.88
C PHE A 122 -1.39 -6.24 -8.92
N GLU A 123 -0.88 -6.95 -7.90
CA GLU A 123 -1.04 -8.40 -7.80
C GLU A 123 -2.50 -8.81 -7.65
N ARG A 124 -3.25 -8.10 -6.81
CA ARG A 124 -4.69 -8.32 -6.61
C ARG A 124 -5.46 -8.14 -7.93
N ASN A 125 -5.18 -7.08 -8.67
CA ASN A 125 -5.87 -6.79 -9.92
C ASN A 125 -5.49 -7.78 -11.03
N ALA A 126 -4.22 -8.20 -11.10
CA ALA A 126 -3.79 -9.25 -12.03
C ALA A 126 -4.50 -10.59 -11.76
N LEU A 127 -4.70 -10.93 -10.48
CA LEU A 127 -5.48 -12.10 -10.07
C LEU A 127 -6.95 -11.98 -10.48
N PHE A 128 -7.59 -10.84 -10.26
CA PHE A 128 -8.98 -10.65 -10.68
C PHE A 128 -9.16 -10.68 -12.20
N ALA A 129 -8.22 -10.10 -12.95
CA ALA A 129 -8.23 -10.15 -14.40
C ALA A 129 -8.13 -11.59 -14.93
N SER A 130 -7.26 -12.43 -14.35
CA SER A 130 -7.13 -13.83 -14.75
C SER A 130 -8.40 -14.64 -14.44
N LEU A 131 -9.01 -14.43 -13.27
CA LEU A 131 -10.28 -15.06 -12.91
C LEU A 131 -11.42 -14.69 -13.88
N ARG A 132 -11.52 -13.40 -14.25
CA ARG A 132 -12.50 -12.92 -15.24
C ARG A 132 -12.28 -13.58 -16.61
N ALA A 133 -11.03 -13.70 -17.06
CA ALA A 133 -10.71 -14.36 -18.31
C ALA A 133 -11.10 -15.85 -18.31
N THR A 134 -10.76 -16.60 -17.25
CA THR A 134 -11.14 -18.01 -17.12
C THR A 134 -12.66 -18.21 -17.05
N ALA A 135 -13.38 -17.33 -16.36
CA ALA A 135 -14.84 -17.37 -16.31
C ALA A 135 -15.47 -17.13 -17.69
N ALA A 136 -14.94 -16.18 -18.46
CA ALA A 136 -15.41 -15.90 -19.82
C ALA A 136 -15.13 -17.07 -20.78
N GLU A 137 -14.00 -17.76 -20.65
CA GLU A 137 -13.71 -18.96 -21.44
C GLU A 137 -14.67 -20.11 -21.14
N ARG A 138 -14.97 -20.36 -19.86
CA ARG A 138 -15.96 -21.37 -19.44
C ARG A 138 -17.37 -21.05 -19.93
N ALA A 139 -17.77 -19.78 -19.85
CA ALA A 139 -19.07 -19.34 -20.35
C ALA A 139 -19.22 -19.58 -21.86
N LYS A 140 -18.15 -19.39 -22.64
CA LYS A 140 -18.17 -19.70 -24.09
C LYS A 140 -18.32 -21.19 -24.36
N GLN A 141 -17.69 -22.05 -23.56
CA GLN A 141 -17.79 -23.50 -23.70
C GLN A 141 -19.21 -24.03 -23.38
N CYS A 142 -19.88 -23.48 -22.36
CA CYS A 142 -21.25 -23.88 -22.01
C CYS A 142 -22.33 -23.43 -23.00
N VAL A 143 -22.03 -22.52 -23.93
CA VAL A 143 -22.97 -22.04 -24.96
C VAL A 143 -22.81 -22.83 -26.28
N SER A 144 -21.73 -23.59 -26.43
CA SER A 144 -21.43 -24.41 -27.61
C SER A 144 -21.88 -25.87 -27.50
N ASP A 145 -22.44 -26.28 -26.36
CA ASP A 145 -23.10 -27.58 -26.12
C ASP A 145 -24.62 -27.43 -26.16
#